data_AF-A0A2M7VP59-F1
#
_entry.id   AF-A0A2M7VP59-F1
#
_cell.length_a   1.000
_cell.length_b   1.000
_cell.length_c   1.000
_cell.angle_alpha   90.00
_cell.angle_beta   90.00
_cell.angle_gamma   90.00
#
_symmetry.space_group_name_H-M   'P 1'
#
loop_
_entity.id
_entity.type
_entity.pdbx_description
1 polymer ?
#
loop_
_entity_poly.entity_id
_entity_poly.type
_entity_poly.pdbx_seq_one_letter_code
_entity_poly.pdbx_strand_id
1 'polypeptide(L)'
;MQRYQGLVWYRKIGNVAITSFVLFMLFLFLVDINFLWLFGKSPSVYAISHPKQSNASVIISDDGKVIGKYFRENRMSVKFEELSPIIIKTLIATEDKRFYQHHGIDVKGVFAALKDMMHGNARGASTLTQQLVKNMYKTRGQYSRGLFGYIPGVKLLIMKTKEWTSAVKIEIFYSKNEILTMYFNTVDFGNNAYGIGTAAKTYFKIKPRQLNYEQSAVLVGLLKATSTYNPKLHPVRSKERRDLVLQNLVTQKILTQQQCDSIKKIPISLNFSVEQYDDGEALHFRAY
;
A
#
# COMPACT_ATOMS: atom_id res chain seq x y z
N MET A 1 15.48 -32.96 30.25
CA MET A 1 15.62 -33.60 28.92
C MET A 1 14.94 -34.99 28.78
N GLN A 2 14.50 -35.65 29.87
CA GLN A 2 13.84 -36.98 29.79
C GLN A 2 12.49 -37.01 29.04
N ARG A 3 11.77 -35.88 28.94
CA ARG A 3 10.43 -35.78 28.29
C ARG A 3 10.36 -36.23 26.83
N TYR A 4 11.50 -36.28 26.12
CA TYR A 4 11.57 -36.61 24.69
C TYR A 4 12.28 -37.93 24.38
N GLN A 5 12.83 -38.62 25.37
CA GLN A 5 13.68 -39.80 25.14
C GLN A 5 12.85 -41.03 24.70
N GLY A 6 11.59 -41.18 25.15
CA GLY A 6 10.71 -42.31 24.79
C GLY A 6 9.62 -42.03 23.74
N LEU A 7 9.57 -40.83 23.14
CA LEU A 7 8.54 -40.49 22.15
C LEU A 7 8.91 -40.97 20.75
N VAL A 8 7.94 -41.45 19.97
CA VAL A 8 8.14 -41.74 18.54
C VAL A 8 8.42 -40.42 17.79
N TRP A 9 9.23 -40.48 16.73
CA TRP A 9 9.77 -39.29 16.05
C TRP A 9 8.69 -38.26 15.63
N TYR A 10 7.52 -38.70 15.14
CA TYR A 10 6.43 -37.81 14.74
C TYR A 10 5.80 -37.06 15.93
N ARG A 11 5.76 -37.66 17.13
CA ARG A 11 5.31 -36.98 18.36
C ARG A 11 6.30 -35.91 18.80
N LYS A 12 7.61 -36.15 18.62
CA LYS A 12 8.64 -35.12 18.90
C LYS A 12 8.48 -33.93 17.97
N ILE A 13 8.31 -34.17 16.66
CA ILE A 13 8.07 -33.12 15.67
C ILE A 13 6.78 -32.35 15.98
N GLY A 14 5.68 -33.06 16.28
CA GLY A 14 4.42 -32.43 16.66
C GLY A 14 4.55 -31.50 17.86
N ASN A 15 5.24 -31.96 18.92
CA ASN A 15 5.47 -31.14 20.11
C ASN A 15 6.30 -29.88 19.81
N VAL A 16 7.35 -30.00 18.98
CA VAL A 16 8.17 -28.85 18.57
C VAL A 16 7.34 -27.86 17.74
N ALA A 17 6.53 -28.36 16.80
CA ALA A 17 5.66 -27.52 15.98
C ALA A 17 4.64 -26.75 16.82
N ILE A 18 3.96 -27.44 17.74
CA ILE A 18 2.98 -26.82 18.65
C ILE A 18 3.66 -25.78 19.55
N THR A 19 4.79 -26.14 20.17
CA THR A 19 5.53 -25.22 21.05
C THR A 19 5.98 -23.98 20.28
N SER A 20 6.50 -24.15 19.07
CA SER A 20 6.92 -23.04 18.19
C SER A 20 5.74 -22.14 17.80
N PHE A 21 4.59 -22.73 17.48
CA PHE A 21 3.37 -21.98 17.16
C PHE A 21 2.88 -21.17 18.36
N VAL A 22 2.84 -21.77 19.56
CA VAL A 22 2.43 -21.07 20.79
C VAL A 22 3.39 -19.92 21.10
N LEU A 23 4.70 -20.15 21.02
CA LEU A 23 5.69 -19.09 21.23
C LEU A 23 5.59 -17.98 20.19
N PHE A 24 5.30 -18.32 18.93
CA PHE A 24 5.07 -17.34 17.88
C PHE A 24 3.82 -16.50 18.17
N MET A 25 2.69 -17.11 18.56
CA MET A 25 1.47 -16.38 18.92
C MET A 25 1.68 -15.49 20.15
N LEU A 26 2.40 -15.98 21.16
CA LEU A 26 2.80 -15.19 22.31
C LEU A 26 3.66 -13.99 21.88
N PHE A 27 4.63 -14.19 21.00
CA PHE A 27 5.45 -13.11 20.46
C PHE A 27 4.62 -12.06 19.72
N LEU A 28 3.69 -12.47 18.84
CA LEU A 28 2.77 -11.54 18.16
C LEU A 28 1.98 -10.71 19.17
N PHE A 29 1.45 -11.35 20.21
CA PHE A 29 0.70 -10.69 21.27
C PHE A 29 1.55 -9.66 22.03
N LEU A 30 2.77 -10.03 22.44
CA LEU A 30 3.68 -9.14 23.16
C LEU A 30 4.08 -7.91 22.34
N VAL A 31 4.29 -8.09 21.02
CA VAL A 31 4.55 -6.98 20.09
C VAL A 31 3.34 -6.06 19.98
N ASP A 32 2.13 -6.62 19.90
CA ASP A 32 0.90 -5.86 19.73
C ASP A 32 0.59 -4.98 20.95
N ILE A 33 0.74 -5.53 22.16
CA ILE A 33 0.50 -4.79 23.42
C ILE A 33 1.66 -3.87 23.81
N ASN A 34 2.76 -3.86 23.04
CA ASN A 34 3.99 -3.15 23.38
C ASN A 34 4.49 -3.51 24.79
N PHE A 35 4.59 -4.82 25.07
CA PHE A 35 4.96 -5.32 26.39
C PHE A 35 6.27 -4.70 26.88
N LEU A 36 6.26 -4.15 28.10
CA LEU A 36 7.39 -3.45 28.73
C LEU A 36 8.01 -2.34 27.87
N TRP A 37 7.25 -1.72 26.95
CA TRP A 37 7.73 -0.70 26.02
C TRP A 37 8.84 -1.16 25.05
N LEU A 38 9.04 -2.48 24.94
CA LEU A 38 10.15 -3.06 24.19
C LEU A 38 9.97 -2.92 22.67
N PHE A 39 8.73 -2.94 22.20
CA PHE A 39 8.42 -3.07 20.77
C PHE A 39 8.00 -1.74 20.12
N GLY A 40 7.60 -0.75 20.92
CA GLY A 40 6.98 0.50 20.49
C GLY A 40 5.48 0.31 20.23
N LYS A 41 4.71 1.41 20.14
CA LYS A 41 3.26 1.33 19.96
C LYS A 41 2.87 0.66 18.64
N SER A 42 1.81 -0.12 18.68
CA SER A 42 1.11 -0.69 17.51
C SER A 42 -0.24 0.05 17.33
N PRO A 43 -0.81 0.09 16.12
CA PRO A 43 -2.14 0.66 15.93
C PRO A 43 -3.17 -0.07 16.80
N SER A 44 -3.93 0.71 17.59
CA SER A 44 -4.98 0.13 18.42
C SER A 44 -6.16 -0.34 17.58
N VAL A 45 -6.95 -1.28 18.11
CA VAL A 45 -8.18 -1.73 17.47
C VAL A 45 -9.13 -0.55 17.22
N TYR A 46 -9.20 0.40 18.15
CA TYR A 46 -9.98 1.63 17.97
C TYR A 46 -9.49 2.47 16.78
N ALA A 47 -8.18 2.69 16.67
CA ALA A 47 -7.61 3.45 15.56
C ALA A 47 -7.84 2.74 14.20
N ILE A 48 -7.81 1.40 14.20
CA ILE A 48 -8.09 0.58 13.01
C ILE A 48 -9.56 0.63 12.60
N SER A 49 -10.48 0.52 13.56
CA SER A 49 -11.93 0.60 13.30
C SER A 49 -12.42 2.03 13.00
N HIS A 50 -11.61 3.06 13.30
CA HIS A 50 -11.94 4.47 13.04
C HIS A 50 -10.78 5.20 12.34
N PRO A 51 -10.49 4.84 11.08
CA PRO A 51 -9.35 5.36 10.35
C PRO A 51 -9.53 6.85 10.07
N LYS A 52 -8.58 7.66 10.56
CA LYS A 52 -8.54 9.08 10.23
C LYS A 52 -7.96 9.27 8.83
N GLN A 53 -8.80 9.63 7.87
CA GLN A 53 -8.35 10.14 6.57
C GLN A 53 -8.31 11.66 6.64
N SER A 54 -7.14 12.27 6.43
CA SER A 54 -6.98 13.72 6.40
C SER A 54 -7.60 14.25 5.10
N ASN A 55 -8.82 14.77 5.18
CA ASN A 55 -9.47 15.45 4.06
C ASN A 55 -9.09 16.93 4.04
N ALA A 56 -9.10 17.54 2.86
CA ALA A 56 -8.97 18.98 2.72
C ALA A 56 -10.23 19.68 3.26
N SER A 57 -10.06 20.73 4.06
CA SER A 57 -11.14 21.68 4.33
C SER A 57 -11.34 22.53 3.07
N VAL A 58 -12.59 22.72 2.65
CA VAL A 58 -12.92 23.46 1.42
C VAL A 58 -13.56 24.79 1.80
N ILE A 59 -13.09 25.88 1.18
CA ILE A 59 -13.70 27.21 1.27
C ILE A 59 -14.65 27.33 0.08
N ILE A 60 -15.93 27.52 0.40
CA ILE A 60 -17.01 27.65 -0.58
C ILE A 60 -17.53 29.08 -0.48
N SER A 61 -17.67 29.76 -1.62
CA SER A 61 -18.32 31.07 -1.70
C SER A 61 -19.83 30.95 -1.50
N ASP A 62 -20.49 32.07 -1.23
CA ASP A 62 -21.94 32.12 -1.03
C ASP A 62 -22.74 31.61 -2.25
N ASP A 63 -22.17 31.74 -3.47
CA ASP A 63 -22.73 31.19 -4.71
C ASP A 63 -22.45 29.68 -4.91
N GLY A 64 -21.87 29.00 -3.92
CA GLY A 64 -21.62 27.56 -3.93
C GLY A 64 -20.35 27.13 -4.68
N LYS A 65 -19.53 28.06 -5.18
CA LYS A 65 -18.27 27.71 -5.85
C LYS A 65 -17.15 27.45 -4.86
N VAL A 66 -16.30 26.47 -5.17
CA VAL A 66 -15.08 26.21 -4.38
C VAL A 66 -14.03 27.27 -4.72
N ILE A 67 -13.78 28.18 -3.78
CA ILE A 67 -12.80 29.28 -3.94
C ILE A 67 -11.46 28.97 -3.27
N GLY A 68 -11.37 27.91 -2.47
CA GLY A 68 -10.09 27.44 -1.93
C GLY A 68 -10.16 26.14 -1.15
N LYS A 69 -8.98 25.62 -0.79
CA LYS A 69 -8.84 24.44 0.05
C LYS A 69 -7.67 24.61 1.01
N TYR A 70 -7.85 24.21 2.26
CA TYR A 70 -6.79 24.09 3.25
C TYR A 70 -6.51 22.61 3.52
N PHE A 71 -5.29 22.15 3.29
CA PHE A 71 -4.92 20.75 3.48
C PHE A 71 -3.46 20.60 3.88
N ARG A 72 -3.18 19.59 4.72
CA ARG A 72 -1.81 19.13 5.01
C ARG A 72 -1.26 18.24 3.89
N GLU A 73 -2.14 17.52 3.21
CA GLU A 73 -1.84 16.65 2.08
C GLU A 73 -2.96 16.85 1.04
N ASN A 74 -2.63 17.16 -0.23
CA ASN A 74 -3.64 17.42 -1.27
C ASN A 74 -4.34 16.10 -1.64
N ARG A 75 -5.43 15.78 -0.95
CA ARG A 75 -6.19 14.55 -1.14
C ARG A 75 -7.58 14.86 -1.68
N MET A 76 -7.84 14.40 -2.90
CA MET A 76 -9.20 14.23 -3.41
C MET A 76 -9.70 12.84 -3.07
N SER A 77 -10.51 12.74 -2.02
CA SER A 77 -11.13 11.47 -1.61
C SER A 77 -12.07 10.97 -2.70
N VAL A 78 -11.95 9.69 -3.04
CA VAL A 78 -12.83 9.02 -4.01
C VAL A 78 -13.52 7.82 -3.38
N LYS A 79 -14.75 7.58 -3.82
CA LYS A 79 -15.50 6.36 -3.49
C LYS A 79 -15.08 5.21 -4.40
N PHE A 80 -15.40 3.99 -4.00
CA PHE A 80 -15.04 2.80 -4.77
C PHE A 80 -15.62 2.82 -6.19
N GLU A 81 -16.85 3.31 -6.34
CA GLU A 81 -17.58 3.36 -7.62
C GLU A 81 -16.99 4.39 -8.60
N GLU A 82 -16.21 5.35 -8.08
CA GLU A 82 -15.50 6.37 -8.85
C GLU A 82 -14.15 5.87 -9.37
N LEU A 83 -13.71 4.68 -8.96
CA LEU A 83 -12.49 4.05 -9.46
C LEU A 83 -12.76 3.34 -10.79
N SER A 84 -11.85 3.49 -11.75
CA SER A 84 -11.86 2.67 -12.95
C SER A 84 -11.65 1.18 -12.56
N PRO A 85 -12.45 0.23 -13.09
CA PRO A 85 -12.15 -1.19 -12.92
C PRO A 85 -10.75 -1.56 -13.44
N ILE A 86 -10.22 -0.78 -14.40
CA ILE A 86 -8.88 -0.98 -14.94
C ILE A 86 -7.80 -0.67 -13.89
N ILE A 87 -7.90 0.45 -13.16
CA ILE A 87 -6.89 0.79 -12.14
C ILE A 87 -6.89 -0.24 -11.01
N ILE A 88 -8.07 -0.71 -10.60
CA ILE A 88 -8.20 -1.77 -9.57
C ILE A 88 -7.51 -3.06 -10.03
N LYS A 89 -7.85 -3.55 -11.23
CA LYS A 89 -7.24 -4.77 -11.80
C LYS A 89 -5.73 -4.61 -11.98
N THR A 90 -5.26 -3.44 -12.41
CA THR A 90 -3.84 -3.14 -12.61
C THR A 90 -3.06 -3.15 -11.31
N LEU A 91 -3.60 -2.54 -10.25
CA LEU A 91 -2.99 -2.56 -8.92
C LEU A 91 -2.88 -4.00 -8.39
N ILE A 92 -3.98 -4.75 -8.41
CA ILE A 92 -4.03 -6.13 -7.90
C ILE A 92 -3.07 -7.02 -8.69
N ALA A 93 -3.08 -6.97 -10.02
CA ALA A 93 -2.20 -7.81 -10.83
C ALA A 93 -0.70 -7.56 -10.58
N THR A 94 -0.35 -6.35 -10.15
CA THR A 94 1.04 -5.92 -9.96
C THR A 94 1.53 -6.11 -8.53
N GLU A 95 0.75 -5.64 -7.55
CA GLU A 95 1.17 -5.56 -6.16
C GLU A 95 0.71 -6.77 -5.34
N ASP A 96 -0.44 -7.35 -5.66
CA ASP A 96 -1.06 -8.40 -4.85
C ASP A 96 -2.04 -9.27 -5.64
N LYS A 97 -1.51 -10.15 -6.49
CA LYS A 97 -2.33 -10.98 -7.41
C LYS A 97 -3.34 -11.91 -6.74
N ARG A 98 -3.19 -12.14 -5.43
CA ARG A 98 -4.08 -12.98 -4.61
C ARG A 98 -4.86 -12.16 -3.60
N PHE A 99 -5.00 -10.84 -3.81
CA PHE A 99 -5.64 -9.93 -2.87
C PHE A 99 -6.96 -10.45 -2.32
N TYR A 100 -7.84 -11.00 -3.17
CA TYR A 100 -9.14 -11.54 -2.76
C TYR A 100 -9.09 -12.93 -2.12
N GLN A 101 -7.95 -13.62 -2.12
CA GLN A 101 -7.79 -15.00 -1.65
C GLN A 101 -7.15 -15.12 -0.25
N HIS A 102 -6.73 -14.00 0.36
CA HIS A 102 -6.11 -13.99 1.68
C HIS A 102 -6.74 -12.94 2.60
N HIS A 103 -6.45 -13.00 3.90
CA HIS A 103 -6.94 -12.06 4.90
C HIS A 103 -5.75 -11.32 5.54
N GLY A 104 -5.25 -10.29 4.86
CA GLY A 104 -4.12 -9.46 5.32
C GLY A 104 -2.73 -10.02 5.04
N ILE A 105 -2.52 -11.33 5.11
CA ILE A 105 -1.22 -11.97 4.85
C ILE A 105 -1.37 -13.07 3.80
N ASP A 106 -0.61 -12.95 2.71
CA ASP A 106 -0.51 -14.01 1.69
C ASP A 106 0.58 -15.02 2.07
N VAL A 107 0.19 -16.02 2.86
CA VAL A 107 1.09 -17.09 3.34
C VAL A 107 1.80 -17.79 2.16
N LYS A 108 1.06 -18.09 1.08
CA LYS A 108 1.63 -18.69 -0.14
C LYS A 108 2.66 -17.77 -0.80
N GLY A 109 2.36 -16.46 -0.84
CA GLY A 109 3.27 -15.43 -1.33
C GLY A 109 4.56 -15.32 -0.53
N VAL A 110 4.47 -15.38 0.81
CA VAL A 110 5.61 -15.37 1.73
C VAL A 110 6.51 -16.59 1.50
N PHE A 111 5.95 -17.81 1.49
CA PHE A 111 6.76 -19.01 1.24
C PHE A 111 7.42 -19.00 -0.13
N ALA A 112 6.71 -18.57 -1.16
CA ALA A 112 7.27 -18.53 -2.49
C ALA A 112 8.33 -17.43 -2.64
N ALA A 113 8.19 -16.28 -1.96
CA ALA A 113 9.27 -15.28 -1.93
C ALA A 113 10.50 -15.73 -1.14
N LEU A 114 10.31 -16.49 -0.06
CA LEU A 114 11.41 -17.12 0.68
C LEU A 114 12.16 -18.13 -0.20
N LYS A 115 11.42 -18.98 -0.93
CA LYS A 115 12.01 -19.90 -1.91
C LYS A 115 12.82 -19.16 -2.97
N ASP A 116 12.26 -18.09 -3.55
CA ASP A 116 12.94 -17.33 -4.60
C ASP A 116 14.21 -16.64 -4.05
N MET A 117 14.15 -16.12 -2.82
CA MET A 117 15.31 -15.55 -2.12
C MET A 117 16.44 -16.57 -1.90
N MET A 118 16.11 -17.81 -1.53
CA MET A 118 17.10 -18.90 -1.40
C MET A 118 17.77 -19.26 -2.73
N HIS A 119 17.12 -18.97 -3.86
CA HIS A 119 17.69 -19.15 -5.21
C HIS A 119 18.30 -17.86 -5.79
N GLY A 120 18.56 -16.83 -4.95
CA GLY A 120 19.16 -15.56 -5.37
C GLY A 120 18.20 -14.57 -6.05
N ASN A 121 16.91 -14.91 -6.17
CA ASN A 121 15.89 -14.09 -6.84
C ASN A 121 14.97 -13.43 -5.82
N ALA A 122 15.48 -12.50 -5.02
CA ALA A 122 14.70 -11.82 -4.00
C ALA A 122 13.52 -11.03 -4.62
N ARG A 123 12.31 -11.24 -4.08
CA ARG A 123 11.10 -10.50 -4.46
C ARG A 123 10.29 -10.06 -3.25
N GLY A 124 9.42 -9.08 -3.44
CA GLY A 124 8.48 -8.63 -2.42
C GLY A 124 7.42 -9.69 -2.11
N ALA A 125 6.99 -9.75 -0.85
CA ALA A 125 5.91 -10.61 -0.35
C ALA A 125 4.84 -9.85 0.43
N SER A 126 4.85 -8.51 0.38
CA SER A 126 3.91 -7.70 1.17
C SER A 126 2.59 -7.52 0.42
N THR A 127 1.47 -7.72 1.10
CA THR A 127 0.12 -7.56 0.56
C THR A 127 -0.29 -6.09 0.48
N LEU A 128 -1.35 -5.77 -0.28
CA LEU A 128 -1.91 -4.41 -0.31
C LEU A 128 -2.36 -3.93 1.07
N THR A 129 -2.95 -4.81 1.88
CA THR A 129 -3.37 -4.49 3.24
C THR A 129 -2.18 -4.15 4.15
N GLN A 130 -1.05 -4.84 4.01
CA GLN A 130 0.18 -4.49 4.74
C GLN A 130 0.75 -3.14 4.29
N GLN A 131 0.73 -2.87 2.98
CA GLN A 131 1.14 -1.58 2.44
C GLN A 131 0.22 -0.45 2.94
N LEU A 132 -1.09 -0.69 3.03
CA LEU A 132 -2.06 0.23 3.61
C LEU A 132 -1.71 0.58 5.06
N VAL A 133 -1.48 -0.44 5.91
CA VAL A 133 -1.06 -0.24 7.31
C VAL A 133 0.18 0.64 7.39
N LYS A 134 1.20 0.35 6.57
CA LYS A 134 2.46 1.10 6.53
C LYS A 134 2.22 2.58 6.23
N ASN A 135 1.34 2.87 5.26
CA ASN A 135 1.04 4.23 4.83
C ASN A 135 0.16 5.00 5.84
N MET A 136 -0.88 4.37 6.38
CA MET A 136 -1.82 5.03 7.30
C MET A 136 -1.22 5.29 8.68
N TYR A 137 -0.52 4.30 9.25
CA TYR A 137 -0.08 4.35 10.65
C TYR A 137 1.40 4.71 10.81
N LYS A 138 2.11 4.91 9.69
CA LYS A 138 3.55 5.21 9.68
C LYS A 138 4.32 4.28 10.64
N THR A 139 4.02 2.98 10.59
CA THR A 139 4.51 1.94 11.53
C THR A 139 6.04 1.82 11.58
N ARG A 140 6.74 2.51 10.68
CA ARG A 140 8.21 2.58 10.61
C ARG A 140 8.79 3.88 11.19
N GLY A 141 7.96 4.81 11.65
CA GLY A 141 8.35 6.08 12.24
C GLY A 141 8.84 5.97 13.68
N GLN A 142 9.45 7.04 14.19
CA GLN A 142 10.07 7.08 15.53
C GLN A 142 9.09 6.73 16.66
N TYR A 143 7.82 7.15 16.55
CA TYR A 143 6.77 6.84 17.54
C TYR A 143 6.38 5.36 17.62
N SER A 144 6.72 4.56 16.60
CA SER A 144 6.49 3.11 16.58
C SER A 144 7.72 2.32 17.05
N ARG A 145 8.75 3.00 17.59
CA ARG A 145 10.04 2.40 17.97
C ARG A 145 10.11 2.21 19.49
N GLY A 146 10.26 0.97 19.94
CA GLY A 146 10.60 0.64 21.33
C GLY A 146 12.08 0.34 21.49
N LEU A 147 12.46 -0.19 22.66
CA LEU A 147 13.85 -0.53 23.02
C LEU A 147 14.51 -1.50 22.02
N PHE A 148 13.79 -2.51 21.53
CA PHE A 148 14.32 -3.43 20.52
C PHE A 148 14.41 -2.81 19.12
N GLY A 149 13.82 -1.63 18.92
CA GLY A 149 13.93 -0.86 17.68
C GLY A 149 15.31 -0.25 17.44
N TYR A 150 16.23 -0.34 18.40
CA TYR A 150 17.63 0.06 18.26
C TYR A 150 18.54 -1.07 17.76
N ILE A 151 18.08 -2.32 17.80
CA ILE A 151 18.86 -3.48 17.35
C ILE A 151 18.61 -3.71 15.84
N PRO A 152 19.65 -3.65 14.98
CA PRO A 152 19.53 -3.97 13.56
C PRO A 152 18.97 -5.39 13.34
N GLY A 153 18.16 -5.59 12.30
CA GLY A 153 17.47 -6.87 12.04
C GLY A 153 16.24 -7.09 12.91
N VAL A 154 16.37 -7.02 14.26
CA VAL A 154 15.23 -7.15 15.19
C VAL A 154 14.18 -6.05 14.93
N LYS A 155 14.63 -4.81 14.69
CA LYS A 155 13.75 -3.70 14.28
C LYS A 155 12.86 -4.08 13.08
N LEU A 156 13.42 -4.72 12.05
CA LEU A 156 12.69 -5.09 10.84
C LEU A 156 11.65 -6.19 11.14
N LEU A 157 12.01 -7.18 11.96
CA LEU A 157 11.08 -8.22 12.40
C LEU A 157 9.90 -7.65 13.19
N ILE A 158 10.15 -6.72 14.10
CA ILE A 158 9.10 -6.06 14.89
C ILE A 158 8.20 -5.22 13.98
N MET A 159 8.77 -4.40 13.09
CA MET A 159 7.99 -3.61 12.13
C MET A 159 7.12 -4.51 11.25
N LYS A 160 7.67 -5.64 10.77
CA LYS A 160 6.93 -6.58 9.93
C LYS A 160 5.82 -7.28 10.71
N THR A 161 6.07 -7.61 11.97
CA THR A 161 5.07 -8.18 12.89
C THR A 161 3.90 -7.23 13.10
N LYS A 162 4.17 -5.95 13.33
CA LYS A 162 3.12 -4.91 13.44
C LYS A 162 2.31 -4.74 12.17
N GLU A 163 2.98 -4.78 11.01
CA GLU A 163 2.30 -4.77 9.71
C GLU A 163 1.36 -5.98 9.57
N TRP A 164 1.80 -7.17 10.00
CA TRP A 164 1.02 -8.41 9.95
C TRP A 164 -0.20 -8.38 10.87
N THR A 165 -0.02 -8.09 12.16
CA THR A 165 -1.13 -8.06 13.12
C THR A 165 -2.16 -6.99 12.76
N SER A 166 -1.70 -5.81 12.32
CA SER A 166 -2.60 -4.72 11.93
C SER A 166 -3.31 -4.99 10.60
N ALA A 167 -2.66 -5.65 9.63
CA ALA A 167 -3.31 -6.01 8.37
C ALA A 167 -4.43 -7.03 8.59
N VAL A 168 -4.21 -8.03 9.45
CA VAL A 168 -5.26 -8.97 9.84
C VAL A 168 -6.41 -8.25 10.52
N LYS A 169 -6.14 -7.32 11.46
CA LYS A 169 -7.18 -6.49 12.09
C LYS A 169 -7.98 -5.67 11.07
N ILE A 170 -7.33 -5.01 10.11
CA ILE A 170 -8.03 -4.28 9.04
C ILE A 170 -8.98 -5.20 8.28
N GLU A 171 -8.53 -6.41 7.93
CA GLU A 171 -9.33 -7.37 7.15
C GLU A 171 -10.48 -8.02 7.93
N ILE A 172 -10.49 -7.87 9.25
CA ILE A 172 -11.63 -8.23 10.11
C ILE A 172 -12.72 -7.15 10.05
N PHE A 173 -12.33 -5.87 9.98
CA PHE A 173 -13.27 -4.74 10.06
C PHE A 173 -13.75 -4.22 8.70
N TYR A 174 -12.99 -4.44 7.63
CA TYR A 174 -13.28 -3.87 6.30
C TYR A 174 -13.31 -4.93 5.21
N SER A 175 -14.24 -4.75 4.28
CA SER A 175 -14.30 -5.51 3.04
C SER A 175 -13.12 -5.17 2.13
N LYS A 176 -12.86 -6.04 1.15
CA LYS A 176 -11.81 -5.86 0.15
C LYS A 176 -11.95 -4.56 -0.66
N ASN A 177 -13.18 -4.15 -0.97
CA ASN A 177 -13.45 -2.92 -1.71
C ASN A 177 -13.17 -1.67 -0.85
N GLU A 178 -13.51 -1.71 0.43
CA GLU A 178 -13.18 -0.64 1.37
C GLU A 178 -11.66 -0.52 1.55
N ILE A 179 -10.95 -1.65 1.66
CA ILE A 179 -9.49 -1.67 1.75
C ILE A 179 -8.85 -1.06 0.50
N LEU A 180 -9.33 -1.40 -0.70
CA LEU A 180 -8.86 -0.79 -1.95
C LEU A 180 -9.14 0.71 -1.98
N THR A 181 -10.32 1.13 -1.55
CA THR A 181 -10.70 2.55 -1.47
C THR A 181 -9.79 3.32 -0.52
N MET A 182 -9.57 2.79 0.68
CA MET A 182 -8.64 3.37 1.65
C MET A 182 -7.20 3.42 1.10
N TYR A 183 -6.76 2.37 0.41
CA TYR A 183 -5.44 2.32 -0.21
C TYR A 183 -5.28 3.42 -1.25
N PHE A 184 -6.22 3.50 -2.20
CA PHE A 184 -6.19 4.50 -3.25
C PHE A 184 -6.35 5.93 -2.72
N ASN A 185 -7.02 6.15 -1.59
CA ASN A 185 -7.12 7.48 -0.97
C ASN A 185 -5.93 7.86 -0.08
N THR A 186 -5.04 6.89 0.22
CA THR A 186 -3.93 7.11 1.17
C THR A 186 -2.57 7.15 0.51
N VAL A 187 -2.37 6.35 -0.54
CA VAL A 187 -1.04 6.15 -1.11
C VAL A 187 -0.49 7.42 -1.78
N ASP A 188 0.81 7.64 -1.63
CA ASP A 188 1.54 8.77 -2.23
C ASP A 188 2.00 8.40 -3.65
N PHE A 189 1.65 9.23 -4.63
CA PHE A 189 2.09 9.07 -6.03
C PHE A 189 3.27 9.99 -6.38
N GLY A 190 3.81 10.75 -5.43
CA GLY A 190 4.83 11.77 -5.63
C GLY A 190 4.25 13.11 -6.06
N ASN A 191 5.10 14.14 -6.16
CA ASN A 191 4.70 15.51 -6.56
C ASN A 191 3.51 16.08 -5.74
N ASN A 192 3.45 15.80 -4.43
CA ASN A 192 2.34 16.14 -3.53
C ASN A 192 0.97 15.58 -3.94
N ALA A 193 0.93 14.58 -4.84
CA ALA A 193 -0.28 13.89 -5.23
C ALA A 193 -0.59 12.72 -4.29
N TYR A 194 -1.27 13.03 -3.18
CA TYR A 194 -1.73 12.03 -2.22
C TYR A 194 -3.10 11.48 -2.64
N GLY A 195 -3.14 10.18 -2.91
CA GLY A 195 -4.32 9.48 -3.37
C GLY A 195 -4.58 9.57 -4.89
N ILE A 196 -5.35 8.61 -5.39
CA ILE A 196 -5.56 8.40 -6.83
C ILE A 196 -6.35 9.54 -7.48
N GLY A 197 -7.27 10.17 -6.73
CA GLY A 197 -8.04 11.32 -7.18
C GLY A 197 -7.13 12.47 -7.58
N THR A 198 -6.23 12.84 -6.68
CA THR A 198 -5.23 13.88 -6.94
C THR A 198 -4.26 13.43 -8.02
N ALA A 199 -3.76 12.18 -7.98
CA ALA A 199 -2.81 11.69 -8.97
C ALA A 199 -3.37 11.68 -10.41
N ALA A 200 -4.60 11.21 -10.62
CA ALA A 200 -5.24 11.22 -11.94
C ALA A 200 -5.37 12.64 -12.50
N LYS A 201 -5.70 13.61 -11.64
CA LYS A 201 -5.73 15.02 -11.99
C LYS A 201 -4.33 15.57 -12.27
N THR A 202 -3.35 15.27 -11.42
CA THR A 202 -2.00 15.81 -11.50
C THR A 202 -1.24 15.35 -12.72
N TYR A 203 -1.32 14.06 -13.08
CA TYR A 203 -0.54 13.51 -14.19
C TYR A 203 -1.28 13.60 -15.53
N PHE A 204 -2.62 13.57 -15.53
CA PHE A 204 -3.41 13.40 -16.75
C PHE A 204 -4.63 14.34 -16.88
N LYS A 205 -4.94 15.18 -15.88
CA LYS A 205 -6.16 16.04 -15.83
C LYS A 205 -7.47 15.30 -16.10
N ILE A 206 -7.61 14.07 -15.59
CA ILE A 206 -8.84 13.27 -15.72
C ILE A 206 -9.35 12.79 -14.36
N LYS A 207 -10.60 12.32 -14.33
CA LYS A 207 -11.15 11.64 -13.15
C LYS A 207 -10.62 10.20 -13.06
N PRO A 208 -10.46 9.62 -11.85
CA PRO A 208 -10.00 8.23 -11.70
C PRO A 208 -10.84 7.20 -12.46
N ARG A 209 -12.14 7.47 -12.63
CA ARG A 209 -13.06 6.62 -13.40
C ARG A 209 -12.69 6.48 -14.87
N GLN A 210 -11.97 7.46 -15.42
CA GLN A 210 -11.58 7.56 -16.83
C GLN A 210 -10.19 6.96 -17.11
N LEU A 211 -9.48 6.50 -16.07
CA LEU A 211 -8.15 5.90 -16.22
C LEU A 211 -8.23 4.65 -17.12
N ASN A 212 -7.46 4.70 -18.21
CA ASN A 212 -7.25 3.58 -19.12
C ASN A 212 -6.06 2.69 -18.69
N TYR A 213 -5.72 1.67 -19.46
CA TYR A 213 -4.62 0.75 -19.14
C TYR A 213 -3.25 1.42 -19.09
N GLU A 214 -2.97 2.32 -20.03
CA GLU A 214 -1.68 3.02 -20.10
C GLU A 214 -1.47 3.89 -18.87
N GLN A 215 -2.44 4.75 -18.57
CA GLN A 215 -2.40 5.67 -17.43
C GLN A 215 -2.39 4.91 -16.12
N SER A 216 -3.20 3.85 -16.00
CA SER A 216 -3.22 2.99 -14.83
C SER A 216 -1.87 2.31 -14.59
N ALA A 217 -1.21 1.85 -15.66
CA ALA A 217 0.09 1.21 -15.57
C ALA A 217 1.20 2.19 -15.15
N VAL A 218 1.13 3.46 -15.58
CA VAL A 218 2.03 4.51 -15.10
C VAL A 218 1.81 4.78 -13.61
N LEU A 219 0.57 5.01 -13.18
CA LEU A 219 0.26 5.34 -11.78
C LEU A 219 0.57 4.18 -10.83
N VAL A 220 0.25 2.93 -11.20
CA VAL A 220 0.62 1.76 -10.38
C VAL A 220 2.15 1.55 -10.41
N GLY A 221 2.80 1.80 -11.55
CA GLY A 221 4.25 1.72 -11.67
C GLY A 221 4.99 2.65 -10.70
N LEU A 222 4.45 3.86 -10.48
CA LEU A 222 4.98 4.86 -9.54
C LEU A 222 5.04 4.36 -8.10
N LEU A 223 4.08 3.54 -7.66
CA LEU A 223 3.95 3.10 -6.27
C LEU A 223 5.18 2.33 -5.75
N LYS A 224 5.95 1.71 -6.66
CA LYS A 224 7.19 1.03 -6.30
C LYS A 224 8.25 2.00 -5.77
N ALA A 225 8.38 3.17 -6.41
CA ALA A 225 9.33 4.21 -6.05
C ALA A 225 8.95 5.50 -6.80
N THR A 226 8.24 6.39 -6.11
CA THR A 226 7.62 7.60 -6.70
C THR A 226 8.64 8.55 -7.33
N SER A 227 9.83 8.67 -6.74
CA SER A 227 10.92 9.46 -7.33
C SER A 227 11.56 8.77 -8.52
N THR A 228 11.95 7.49 -8.39
CA THR A 228 12.70 6.75 -9.42
C THR A 228 11.91 6.54 -10.71
N TYR A 229 10.60 6.31 -10.60
CA TYR A 229 9.71 6.05 -11.73
C TYR A 229 8.83 7.25 -12.08
N ASN A 230 9.20 8.45 -11.62
CA ASN A 230 8.46 9.67 -11.95
C ASN A 230 8.43 9.88 -13.48
N PRO A 231 7.26 9.88 -14.15
CA PRO A 231 7.19 10.00 -15.61
C PRO A 231 7.65 11.38 -16.12
N LYS A 232 7.60 12.41 -15.26
CA LYS A 232 8.08 13.76 -15.61
C LYS A 232 9.60 13.86 -15.50
N LEU A 233 10.19 13.31 -14.44
CA LEU A 233 11.64 13.42 -14.17
C LEU A 233 12.46 12.33 -14.87
N HIS A 234 11.90 11.12 -14.98
CA HIS A 234 12.56 9.93 -15.49
C HIS A 234 11.67 9.17 -16.48
N PRO A 235 11.34 9.76 -17.65
CA PRO A 235 10.38 9.19 -18.60
C PRO A 235 10.78 7.80 -19.09
N VAL A 236 12.07 7.54 -19.33
CA VAL A 236 12.57 6.22 -19.78
C VAL A 236 12.30 5.14 -18.72
N ARG A 237 12.73 5.36 -17.47
CA ARG A 237 12.48 4.42 -16.36
C ARG A 237 10.99 4.24 -16.08
N SER A 238 10.22 5.32 -16.18
CA SER A 238 8.77 5.25 -16.02
C SER A 238 8.13 4.40 -17.12
N LYS A 239 8.59 4.51 -18.37
CA LYS A 239 8.11 3.70 -19.49
C LYS A 239 8.43 2.21 -19.27
N GLU A 240 9.68 1.89 -18.91
CA GLU A 240 10.07 0.51 -18.61
C GLU A 240 9.21 -0.08 -17.48
N ARG A 241 8.96 0.70 -16.43
CA ARG A 241 8.13 0.26 -15.32
C ARG A 241 6.67 0.09 -15.71
N ARG A 242 6.09 1.02 -16.49
CA ARG A 242 4.75 0.91 -17.08
C ARG A 242 4.63 -0.36 -17.91
N ASP A 243 5.62 -0.64 -18.76
CA ASP A 243 5.61 -1.79 -19.66
C ASP A 243 5.68 -3.11 -18.89
N LEU A 244 6.39 -3.16 -17.76
CA LEU A 244 6.36 -4.29 -16.81
C LEU A 244 4.99 -4.45 -16.16
N VAL A 245 4.36 -3.35 -15.73
CA VAL A 245 2.99 -3.39 -15.17
C VAL A 245 1.98 -3.92 -16.20
N LEU A 246 2.08 -3.50 -17.46
CA LEU A 246 1.27 -4.05 -18.55
C LEU A 246 1.55 -5.54 -18.76
N GLN A 247 2.80 -5.99 -18.62
CA GLN A 247 3.12 -7.42 -18.71
C GLN A 247 2.47 -8.23 -17.58
N ASN A 248 2.40 -7.68 -16.36
CA ASN A 248 1.69 -8.35 -15.25
C ASN A 248 0.21 -8.56 -15.57
N LEU A 249 -0.44 -7.62 -16.27
CA LEU A 249 -1.82 -7.78 -16.73
C LEU A 249 -1.97 -8.95 -17.71
N VAL A 250 -1.00 -9.17 -18.60
CA VAL A 250 -0.98 -10.34 -19.50
C VAL A 250 -0.81 -11.63 -18.70
N THR A 251 0.10 -11.66 -17.74
CA THR A 251 0.31 -12.83 -16.87
C THR A 251 -0.94 -13.19 -16.07
N GLN A 252 -1.74 -12.19 -15.67
CA GLN A 252 -3.03 -12.38 -15.01
C GLN A 252 -4.21 -12.56 -16.00
N LYS A 253 -3.94 -12.70 -17.30
CA LYS A 253 -4.94 -12.89 -18.36
C LYS A 253 -5.98 -11.76 -18.47
N ILE A 254 -5.62 -10.56 -18.04
CA ILE A 254 -6.47 -9.35 -18.15
C ILE A 254 -6.33 -8.72 -19.54
N LEU A 255 -5.13 -8.78 -20.12
CA LEU A 255 -4.84 -8.35 -21.50
C LEU A 255 -4.30 -9.52 -22.31
N THR A 256 -4.51 -9.49 -23.62
CA THR A 256 -3.75 -10.34 -24.55
C THR A 256 -2.35 -9.76 -24.78
N GLN A 257 -1.41 -10.59 -25.20
CA GLN A 257 -0.06 -10.13 -25.54
C GLN A 257 -0.11 -9.07 -26.66
N GLN A 258 -0.96 -9.26 -27.67
CA GLN A 258 -1.17 -8.29 -28.76
C GLN A 258 -1.67 -6.92 -28.27
N GLN A 259 -2.62 -6.90 -27.33
CA GLN A 259 -3.10 -5.66 -26.72
C GLN A 259 -1.99 -4.97 -25.93
N CYS A 260 -1.24 -5.73 -25.13
CA CYS A 260 -0.11 -5.23 -24.36
C CYS A 260 0.95 -4.59 -25.27
N ASP A 261 1.36 -5.29 -26.33
CA ASP A 261 2.36 -4.81 -27.28
C ASP A 261 1.89 -3.56 -28.03
N SER A 262 0.60 -3.48 -28.33
CA SER A 262 -0.01 -2.28 -28.93
C SER A 262 0.03 -1.08 -27.97
N ILE A 263 -0.32 -1.28 -26.69
CA ILE A 263 -0.31 -0.22 -25.69
C ILE A 263 1.14 0.24 -25.38
N LYS A 264 2.12 -0.67 -25.35
CA LYS A 264 3.53 -0.32 -25.10
C LYS A 264 4.13 0.62 -26.15
N LYS A 265 3.59 0.62 -27.38
CA LYS A 265 3.99 1.54 -28.46
C LYS A 265 3.48 2.96 -28.24
N ILE A 266 2.41 3.14 -27.47
CA ILE A 266 1.87 4.46 -27.16
C ILE A 266 2.88 5.18 -26.25
N PRO A 267 3.31 6.40 -26.59
CA PRO A 267 4.19 7.19 -25.73
C PRO A 267 3.43 7.71 -24.51
N ILE A 268 4.08 7.77 -23.35
CA ILE A 268 3.48 8.35 -22.14
C ILE A 268 3.20 9.84 -22.39
N SER A 269 1.92 10.18 -22.54
CA SER A 269 1.46 11.57 -22.67
C SER A 269 0.97 12.08 -21.32
N LEU A 270 1.65 13.08 -20.77
CA LEU A 270 1.29 13.74 -19.51
C LEU A 270 0.55 15.05 -19.79
N ASN A 271 -0.51 15.30 -19.02
CA ASN A 271 -1.08 16.63 -18.86
C ASN A 271 -0.76 17.10 -17.44
N PHE A 272 0.52 17.36 -17.19
CA PHE A 272 1.03 17.51 -15.84
C PHE A 272 0.73 18.88 -15.24
N SER A 273 0.07 18.90 -14.08
CA SER A 273 -0.20 20.12 -13.32
C SER A 273 -0.32 19.79 -11.83
N VAL A 274 0.46 20.44 -10.99
CA VAL A 274 0.35 20.33 -9.53
C VAL A 274 -0.47 21.51 -9.06
N GLU A 275 -1.58 21.26 -8.38
CA GLU A 275 -2.27 22.33 -7.65
C GLU A 275 -1.39 22.76 -6.50
N GLN A 276 -0.92 24.00 -6.56
CA GLN A 276 -0.22 24.66 -5.48
C GLN A 276 -1.20 25.32 -4.50
N TYR A 277 -0.70 25.64 -3.31
CA TYR A 277 -1.49 26.27 -2.26
C TYR A 277 -2.05 27.66 -2.65
N ASP A 278 -1.30 28.36 -3.51
CA ASP A 278 -1.57 29.66 -4.10
C ASP A 278 -2.37 29.59 -5.43
N ASP A 279 -2.76 28.40 -5.89
CA ASP A 279 -3.61 28.31 -7.08
C ASP A 279 -5.09 28.65 -6.74
N GLY A 280 -5.60 29.76 -7.27
CA GLY A 280 -7.02 30.18 -7.22
C GLY A 280 -7.23 31.68 -6.99
N GLU A 281 -8.46 32.17 -7.20
CA GLU A 281 -8.78 33.61 -7.20
C GLU A 281 -8.74 34.29 -5.82
N ALA A 282 -8.71 33.51 -4.74
CA ALA A 282 -8.93 34.00 -3.36
C ALA A 282 -7.72 33.78 -2.43
N LEU A 283 -6.54 34.24 -2.86
CA LEU A 283 -5.26 34.11 -2.15
C LEU A 283 -5.28 34.67 -0.71
N HIS A 284 -6.02 35.76 -0.49
CA HIS A 284 -6.06 36.49 0.78
C HIS A 284 -6.67 35.69 1.94
N PHE A 285 -7.56 34.74 1.66
CA PHE A 285 -8.18 33.88 2.69
C PHE A 285 -7.31 32.68 3.09
N ARG A 286 -6.14 32.53 2.46
CA ARG A 286 -5.25 31.38 2.65
C ARG A 286 -3.95 31.75 3.35
N ALA A 287 -3.67 33.01 3.63
CA ALA A 287 -2.39 33.44 4.18
C ALA A 287 -2.43 33.69 5.71
N TYR A 288 -2.81 32.71 6.54
CA TYR A 288 -2.56 32.69 7.99
C TYR A 288 -2.47 31.26 8.53
#